data_AF-A0AAD5R261-F1
#
_entry.id   AF-A0AAD5R261-F1
#
_cell.length_a   1.000
_cell.length_b   1.000
_cell.length_c   1.000
_cell.angle_alpha   90.00
_cell.angle_beta   90.00
_cell.angle_gamma   90.00
#
_symmetry.space_group_name_H-M   'P 1'
#
loop_
_entity.id
_entity.type
_entity.pdbx_description
1 polymer ?
#
loop_
_entity_poly.entity_id
_entity_poly.type
_entity_poly.pdbx_seq_one_letter_code
_entity_poly.pdbx_strand_id
1 'polypeptide(L)'
;MAILLVHSFVALVITITVVFGCGVLPPGQASTRNFTVTGFTLPVNMAHSTDISVRAMAPGIAASGEEVQTFVLRLLMQTVFDVLEWQGHSAGLPDSFTAAILNQLTVQISYDALECKKATVNHQDPAAPFPGEVGKLPHCIIFGNTVTALCTAVPVAMCDLSKNENIVTVPSNHISISGALKTTNIVMANWSRDMWQNVVNRAIRMLASGPFESHFFSAFATVS
;
A
#
# COMPACT_ATOMS: atom_id res chain seq x y z
N MET A 1 -15.08 -40.78 -32.42
CA MET A 1 -16.28 -40.01 -32.03
C MET A 1 -16.24 -39.67 -30.53
N ALA A 2 -15.14 -39.08 -30.04
CA ALA A 2 -14.93 -38.69 -28.64
C ALA A 2 -14.46 -37.22 -28.49
N ILE A 3 -14.12 -36.57 -29.61
CA ILE A 3 -13.56 -35.21 -29.65
C ILE A 3 -14.66 -34.13 -29.61
N LEU A 4 -15.91 -34.50 -29.91
CA LEU A 4 -17.07 -33.60 -29.90
C LEU A 4 -17.69 -33.40 -28.50
N LEU A 5 -17.40 -34.27 -27.52
CA LEU A 5 -17.96 -34.17 -26.16
C LEU A 5 -17.20 -33.18 -25.27
N VAL A 6 -15.89 -32.98 -25.51
CA VAL A 6 -15.07 -32.05 -24.71
C VAL A 6 -15.42 -30.59 -25.02
N HIS A 7 -15.81 -30.29 -26.27
CA HIS A 7 -16.20 -28.93 -26.67
C HIS A 7 -17.56 -28.49 -26.09
N SER A 8 -18.52 -29.42 -25.94
CA SER A 8 -19.82 -29.09 -25.33
C SER A 8 -19.77 -28.91 -23.82
N PHE A 9 -18.85 -29.58 -23.11
CA PHE A 9 -18.69 -29.40 -21.66
C PHE A 9 -17.98 -28.09 -21.32
N VAL A 10 -16.97 -27.70 -22.11
CA VAL A 10 -16.28 -26.40 -21.93
C VAL A 10 -17.23 -25.23 -22.23
N ALA A 11 -18.10 -25.35 -23.23
CA ALA A 11 -19.11 -24.33 -23.52
C ALA A 11 -20.19 -24.19 -22.42
N LEU A 12 -20.55 -25.28 -21.72
CA LEU A 12 -21.55 -25.26 -20.65
C LEU A 12 -20.99 -24.71 -19.32
N VAL A 13 -19.69 -24.89 -19.05
CA VAL A 13 -19.04 -24.29 -17.87
C VAL A 13 -18.82 -22.78 -18.07
N ILE A 14 -18.54 -22.34 -19.30
CA ILE A 14 -18.33 -20.91 -19.60
C ILE A 14 -19.64 -20.12 -19.52
N THR A 15 -20.77 -20.66 -19.97
CA THR A 15 -22.07 -19.95 -19.91
C THR A 15 -22.57 -19.71 -18.48
N ILE A 16 -22.26 -20.60 -17.54
CA ILE A 16 -22.62 -20.39 -16.12
C ILE A 16 -21.76 -19.26 -15.53
N THR A 17 -20.48 -19.15 -15.88
CA THR A 17 -19.61 -18.10 -15.33
C THR A 17 -19.95 -16.68 -15.80
N VAL A 18 -20.44 -16.49 -17.04
CA VAL A 18 -20.76 -15.14 -17.54
C VAL A 18 -22.06 -14.59 -16.96
N VAL A 19 -23.03 -15.45 -16.65
CA VAL A 19 -24.32 -15.02 -16.05
C VAL A 19 -24.13 -14.56 -14.59
N PHE A 20 -23.14 -15.11 -13.87
CA PHE A 20 -22.81 -14.66 -12.51
C PHE A 20 -21.81 -13.50 -12.46
N GLY A 21 -21.10 -13.19 -13.55
CA GLY A 21 -20.08 -12.13 -13.58
C GLY A 21 -20.58 -10.74 -13.16
N CYS A 22 -21.86 -10.43 -13.41
CA CYS A 22 -22.47 -9.14 -13.06
C CYS A 22 -23.43 -9.22 -11.85
N GLY A 23 -23.55 -10.38 -11.20
CA GLY A 23 -24.46 -10.55 -10.07
C GLY A 23 -24.04 -9.69 -8.88
N VAL A 24 -24.90 -8.75 -8.48
CA VAL A 24 -24.71 -7.93 -7.27
C VAL A 24 -25.36 -8.65 -6.09
N LEU A 25 -24.65 -8.75 -4.99
CA LEU A 25 -25.16 -9.27 -3.73
C LEU A 25 -26.24 -8.33 -3.16
N PRO A 26 -27.29 -8.87 -2.53
CA PRO A 26 -28.27 -8.08 -1.81
C PRO A 26 -27.63 -7.07 -0.83
N PRO A 27 -28.26 -5.90 -0.61
CA PRO A 27 -27.78 -4.95 0.39
C PRO A 27 -27.56 -5.63 1.75
N GLY A 28 -26.40 -5.36 2.37
CA GLY A 28 -26.00 -5.98 3.64
C GLY A 28 -25.25 -7.31 3.51
N GLN A 29 -25.10 -7.88 2.32
CA GLN A 29 -24.35 -9.13 2.09
C GLN A 29 -22.96 -8.93 1.50
N ALA A 30 -22.42 -7.70 1.52
CA ALA A 30 -21.09 -7.45 0.98
C ALA A 30 -20.03 -8.33 1.65
N SER A 31 -19.17 -8.95 0.85
CA SER A 31 -18.06 -9.76 1.34
C SER A 31 -16.88 -8.85 1.65
N THR A 32 -16.33 -8.98 2.86
CA THR A 32 -15.18 -8.21 3.31
C THR A 32 -13.99 -9.16 3.53
N ARG A 33 -12.80 -8.75 3.11
CA ARG A 33 -11.53 -9.42 3.39
C ARG A 33 -10.55 -8.41 3.94
N ASN A 34 -10.02 -8.68 5.12
CA ASN A 34 -9.03 -7.80 5.70
C ASN A 34 -7.66 -8.18 5.16
N PHE A 35 -6.79 -7.19 5.02
CA PHE A 35 -5.42 -7.41 4.61
C PHE A 35 -4.46 -6.51 5.39
N THR A 36 -3.20 -6.94 5.46
CA THR A 36 -2.10 -6.16 6.01
C THR A 36 -0.91 -6.26 5.07
N VAL A 37 -0.25 -5.13 4.80
CA VAL A 37 0.99 -5.01 4.03
C VAL A 37 2.08 -4.56 5.00
N THR A 38 3.18 -5.30 5.06
CA THR A 38 4.33 -4.98 5.93
C THR A 38 5.65 -5.21 5.19
N GLY A 39 6.76 -4.82 5.80
CA GLY A 39 8.09 -5.08 5.26
C GLY A 39 8.55 -4.11 4.17
N PHE A 40 7.83 -3.00 3.95
CA PHE A 40 8.31 -1.89 3.12
C PHE A 40 9.15 -0.90 3.95
N THR A 41 10.02 -0.14 3.29
CA THR A 41 10.71 1.02 3.90
C THR A 41 9.87 2.27 3.70
N LEU A 42 9.90 3.23 4.63
CA LEU A 42 9.02 4.39 4.59
C LEU A 42 9.45 5.40 3.50
N PRO A 43 8.72 5.52 2.37
CA PRO A 43 8.98 6.58 1.39
C PRO A 43 8.59 7.92 1.98
N VAL A 44 9.27 9.01 1.61
CA VAL A 44 8.89 10.36 2.06
C VAL A 44 7.46 10.73 1.66
N ASN A 45 6.94 10.20 0.55
CA ASN A 45 5.55 10.38 0.10
C ASN A 45 4.50 9.75 1.04
N MET A 46 4.93 8.89 1.98
CA MET A 46 4.07 8.31 3.01
C MET A 46 4.34 8.90 4.40
N ALA A 47 5.14 9.97 4.48
CA ALA A 47 5.30 10.80 5.66
C ALA A 47 4.70 12.19 5.42
N HIS A 48 4.40 12.92 6.49
CA HIS A 48 3.88 14.27 6.40
C HIS A 48 4.61 15.23 7.34
N SER A 49 4.50 16.52 7.06
CA SER A 49 4.96 17.58 7.95
C SER A 49 4.12 18.83 7.76
N THR A 50 3.77 19.47 8.86
CA THR A 50 3.13 20.78 8.85
C THR A 50 4.16 21.93 8.69
N ASP A 51 5.44 21.66 8.96
CA ASP A 51 6.53 22.65 8.87
C ASP A 51 6.99 22.80 7.40
N ILE A 52 6.89 24.02 6.88
CA ILE A 52 7.28 24.33 5.50
C ILE A 52 8.77 24.10 5.24
N SER A 53 9.62 24.27 6.25
CA SER A 53 11.06 24.05 6.12
C SER A 53 11.39 22.58 5.89
N VAL A 54 10.66 21.67 6.55
CA VAL A 54 10.78 20.22 6.34
C VAL A 54 10.38 19.86 4.91
N ARG A 55 9.24 20.37 4.44
CA ARG A 55 8.78 20.13 3.06
C ARG A 55 9.70 20.75 2.00
N ALA A 56 10.36 21.87 2.32
CA ALA A 56 11.36 22.45 1.43
C ALA A 56 12.62 21.58 1.32
N MET A 57 13.03 20.91 2.42
CA MET A 57 14.17 19.99 2.42
C MET A 57 13.83 18.64 1.77
N ALA A 58 12.60 18.15 1.92
CA ALA A 58 12.12 16.90 1.35
C ALA A 58 10.80 17.13 0.57
N PRO A 59 10.88 17.55 -0.70
CA PRO A 59 9.71 17.93 -1.52
C PRO A 59 8.63 16.84 -1.70
N GLY A 60 8.97 15.57 -1.44
CA GLY A 60 8.02 14.46 -1.48
C GLY A 60 7.18 14.31 -0.21
N ILE A 61 7.51 14.99 0.89
CA ILE A 61 6.73 14.94 2.14
C ILE A 61 5.40 15.67 1.96
N ALA A 62 4.31 15.00 2.33
CA ALA A 62 2.96 15.55 2.27
C ALA A 62 2.73 16.67 3.31
N ALA A 63 1.74 17.53 3.07
CA ALA A 63 1.41 18.61 3.99
C ALA A 63 0.60 18.16 5.21
N SER A 64 -0.10 17.03 5.11
CA SER A 64 -0.95 16.50 6.17
C SER A 64 -1.02 14.97 6.15
N GLY A 65 -1.45 14.37 7.27
CA GLY A 65 -1.69 12.93 7.33
C GLY A 65 -2.85 12.48 6.43
N GLU A 66 -3.83 13.35 6.16
CA GLU A 66 -4.95 13.07 5.26
C GLU A 66 -4.51 12.93 3.79
N GLU A 67 -3.58 13.78 3.35
CA GLU A 67 -2.98 13.67 2.03
C GLU A 67 -2.23 12.33 1.87
N VAL A 68 -1.50 11.92 2.90
CA VAL A 68 -0.83 10.62 2.94
C VAL A 68 -1.82 9.47 2.85
N GLN A 69 -2.88 9.49 3.66
CA GLN A 69 -3.91 8.44 3.61
C GLN A 69 -4.57 8.37 2.23
N THR A 70 -4.88 9.50 1.64
CA THR A 70 -5.44 9.56 0.28
C THR A 70 -4.47 9.02 -0.76
N PHE A 71 -3.18 9.35 -0.64
CA PHE A 71 -2.13 8.84 -1.52
C PHE A 71 -1.99 7.33 -1.42
N VAL A 72 -1.87 6.78 -0.20
CA VAL A 72 -1.72 5.32 0.03
C VAL A 72 -2.96 4.57 -0.44
N LEU A 73 -4.17 5.13 -0.21
CA LEU A 73 -5.42 4.52 -0.67
C LEU A 73 -5.44 4.43 -2.20
N ARG A 74 -5.13 5.54 -2.89
CA ARG A 74 -5.09 5.56 -4.37
C ARG A 74 -4.05 4.59 -4.91
N LEU A 75 -2.85 4.56 -4.32
CA LEU A 75 -1.77 3.66 -4.71
C LEU A 75 -2.21 2.20 -4.63
N LEU A 76 -2.80 1.78 -3.50
CA LEU A 76 -3.27 0.41 -3.31
C LEU A 76 -4.48 0.10 -4.19
N MET A 77 -5.45 1.01 -4.31
CA MET A 77 -6.62 0.82 -5.18
C MET A 77 -6.19 0.59 -6.62
N GLN A 78 -5.35 1.48 -7.15
CA GLN A 78 -4.90 1.40 -8.53
C GLN A 78 -4.16 0.08 -8.78
N THR A 79 -3.23 -0.27 -7.90
CA THR A 79 -2.46 -1.50 -8.07
C THR A 79 -3.33 -2.76 -7.97
N VAL A 80 -4.29 -2.80 -7.05
CA VAL A 80 -5.24 -3.93 -6.95
C VAL A 80 -6.11 -4.01 -8.20
N PHE A 81 -6.56 -2.87 -8.72
CA PHE A 81 -7.39 -2.82 -9.92
C PHE A 81 -6.59 -3.28 -11.13
N ASP A 82 -5.36 -2.80 -11.34
CA ASP A 82 -4.49 -3.23 -12.43
C ASP A 82 -4.26 -4.75 -12.42
N VAL A 83 -4.05 -5.36 -11.24
CA VAL A 83 -3.92 -6.82 -11.11
C VAL A 83 -5.19 -7.54 -11.54
N LEU A 84 -6.34 -7.05 -11.10
CA LEU A 84 -7.64 -7.65 -11.41
C LEU A 84 -8.02 -7.47 -12.88
N GLU A 85 -7.70 -6.31 -13.48
CA GLU A 85 -7.84 -6.08 -14.91
C GLU A 85 -7.00 -7.07 -15.70
N TRP A 86 -5.71 -7.17 -15.36
CA TRP A 86 -4.80 -8.11 -16.00
C TRP A 86 -5.29 -9.56 -15.86
N GLN A 87 -5.81 -9.96 -14.70
CA GLN A 87 -6.38 -11.28 -14.50
C GLN A 87 -7.66 -11.49 -15.33
N GLY A 88 -8.53 -10.49 -15.41
CA GLY A 88 -9.74 -10.52 -16.22
C GLY A 88 -9.43 -10.71 -17.71
N HIS A 89 -8.52 -9.90 -18.25
CA HIS A 89 -8.07 -10.03 -19.63
C HIS A 89 -7.39 -11.38 -19.89
N SER A 90 -6.55 -11.85 -18.96
CA SER A 90 -5.89 -13.16 -19.07
C SER A 90 -6.89 -14.32 -19.04
N ALA A 91 -8.07 -14.11 -18.43
CA ALA A 91 -9.18 -15.06 -18.42
C ALA A 91 -10.12 -14.91 -19.63
N GLY A 92 -9.84 -14.00 -20.56
CA GLY A 92 -10.67 -13.74 -21.74
C GLY A 92 -11.94 -12.95 -21.45
N LEU A 93 -12.03 -12.26 -20.31
CA LEU A 93 -13.16 -11.38 -20.02
C LEU A 93 -13.07 -10.10 -20.86
N PRO A 94 -14.19 -9.63 -21.44
CA PRO A 94 -14.22 -8.33 -22.10
C PRO A 94 -14.05 -7.17 -21.10
N ASP A 95 -13.45 -6.07 -21.55
CA ASP A 95 -13.11 -4.89 -20.74
C ASP A 95 -14.32 -4.33 -19.99
N SER A 96 -15.50 -4.33 -20.64
CA SER A 96 -16.75 -3.86 -20.05
C SER A 96 -17.19 -4.70 -18.84
N PHE A 97 -16.92 -6.01 -18.85
CA PHE A 97 -17.21 -6.89 -17.73
C PHE A 97 -16.20 -6.70 -16.59
N THR A 98 -14.92 -6.59 -16.93
CA THR A 98 -13.85 -6.29 -15.97
C THR A 98 -14.15 -4.98 -15.23
N ALA A 99 -14.48 -3.91 -15.94
CA ALA A 99 -14.84 -2.62 -15.35
C ALA A 99 -16.09 -2.71 -14.46
N ALA A 100 -17.12 -3.47 -14.87
CA ALA A 100 -18.32 -3.67 -14.07
C ALA A 100 -18.04 -4.40 -12.74
N ILE A 101 -17.13 -5.38 -12.75
CA ILE A 101 -16.70 -6.10 -11.54
C ILE A 101 -15.90 -5.17 -10.62
N LEU A 102 -14.98 -4.37 -11.18
CA LEU A 102 -14.15 -3.44 -10.41
C LEU A 102 -14.96 -2.32 -9.74
N ASN A 103 -16.02 -1.84 -10.39
CA ASN A 103 -16.94 -0.86 -9.80
C ASN A 103 -17.69 -1.39 -8.57
N GLN A 104 -17.71 -2.71 -8.36
CA GLN A 104 -18.30 -3.37 -7.20
C GLN A 104 -17.27 -3.70 -6.11
N LEU A 105 -16.01 -3.33 -6.31
CA LEU A 105 -14.92 -3.47 -5.34
C LEU A 105 -14.61 -2.11 -4.71
N THR A 106 -14.52 -2.09 -3.39
CA THR A 106 -14.07 -0.93 -2.62
C THR A 106 -12.89 -1.35 -1.76
N VAL A 107 -11.87 -0.50 -1.72
CA VAL A 107 -10.73 -0.68 -0.82
C VAL A 107 -10.85 0.35 0.29
N GLN A 108 -10.63 -0.08 1.52
CA GLN A 108 -10.48 0.79 2.68
C GLN A 108 -9.11 0.52 3.28
N ILE A 109 -8.46 1.57 3.78
CA ILE A 109 -7.16 1.45 4.42
C ILE A 109 -7.17 2.11 5.79
N SER A 110 -6.28 1.63 6.64
CA SER A 110 -5.87 2.25 7.88
C SER A 110 -4.34 2.27 7.87
N TYR A 111 -3.80 3.49 7.82
CA TYR A 111 -2.37 3.77 7.75
C TYR A 111 -2.04 4.91 8.71
N ASP A 112 -1.04 4.69 9.56
CA ASP A 112 -0.57 5.66 10.54
C ASP A 112 0.59 6.47 9.95
N ALA A 113 0.27 7.63 9.38
CA ALA A 113 1.24 8.48 8.71
C ALA A 113 2.21 9.12 9.72
N LEU A 114 3.51 8.93 9.51
CA LEU A 114 4.53 9.55 10.35
C LEU A 114 4.56 11.07 10.17
N GLU A 115 4.48 11.83 11.26
CA GLU A 115 4.69 13.29 11.26
C GLU A 115 6.18 13.62 11.51
N CYS A 116 6.82 14.27 10.55
CA CYS A 116 8.18 14.78 10.68
C CYS A 116 8.15 16.24 11.13
N LYS A 117 8.39 16.53 12.40
CA LYS A 117 8.43 17.94 12.89
C LYS A 117 9.72 18.66 12.54
N LYS A 118 10.77 17.89 12.30
CA LYS A 118 12.07 18.34 11.77
C LYS A 118 12.62 17.25 10.86
N ALA A 119 13.48 17.62 9.92
CA ALA A 119 14.12 16.65 9.04
C ALA A 119 15.59 17.00 8.80
N THR A 120 16.42 15.97 8.66
CA THR A 120 17.76 16.07 8.09
C THR A 120 17.78 15.20 6.84
N VAL A 121 18.19 15.77 5.71
CA VAL A 121 18.20 15.09 4.41
C VAL A 121 19.64 14.88 3.95
N ASN A 122 19.97 13.65 3.54
CA ASN A 122 21.27 13.28 2.96
C ASN A 122 22.47 13.80 3.76
N HIS A 123 22.43 13.61 5.09
CA HIS A 123 23.54 14.05 5.92
C HIS A 123 24.82 13.29 5.53
N GLN A 124 25.78 14.01 4.94
CA GLN A 124 27.00 13.43 4.40
C GLN A 124 28.07 13.18 5.47
N ASP A 125 27.98 13.87 6.61
CA ASP A 125 28.92 13.69 7.72
C ASP A 125 28.22 13.02 8.90
N PRO A 126 28.31 11.68 9.07
CA PRO A 126 27.68 11.02 10.19
C PRO A 126 28.23 11.49 11.55
N ALA A 127 29.40 12.15 11.60
CA ALA A 127 30.01 12.63 12.83
C ALA A 127 29.61 14.06 13.22
N ALA A 128 28.93 14.80 12.34
CA ALA A 128 28.45 16.14 12.66
C ALA A 128 27.12 16.05 13.46
N PRO A 129 27.10 16.42 14.74
CA PRO A 129 25.86 16.44 15.50
C PRO A 129 24.96 17.56 14.95
N PHE A 130 23.69 17.26 14.71
CA PHE A 130 22.73 18.29 14.34
C PHE A 130 21.90 18.74 15.54
N PRO A 131 21.60 20.05 15.65
CA PRO A 131 20.88 20.58 16.80
C PRO A 131 19.44 20.04 16.78
N GLY A 132 19.13 19.20 17.77
CA GLY A 132 17.75 18.93 18.14
C GLY A 132 17.10 20.24 18.58
N GLU A 133 16.01 20.63 17.93
CA GLU A 133 15.22 21.78 18.40
C GLU A 133 14.27 21.31 19.48
N VAL A 134 14.32 21.95 20.65
CA VAL A 134 13.44 21.65 21.77
C VAL A 134 11.99 21.79 21.32
N GLY A 135 11.19 20.72 21.47
CA GLY A 135 9.76 20.72 21.12
C GLY A 135 9.43 20.32 19.68
N LYS A 136 10.42 20.02 18.82
CA LYS A 136 10.19 19.53 17.44
C LYS A 136 10.56 18.06 17.26
N LEU A 137 9.87 17.18 17.99
CA LEU A 137 10.01 15.72 17.86
C LEU A 137 8.73 15.06 17.31
N PRO A 138 8.87 14.00 16.49
CA PRO A 138 10.13 13.34 16.12
C PRO A 138 10.87 14.08 14.97
N HIS A 139 12.20 13.99 14.98
CA HIS A 139 13.07 14.46 13.90
C HIS A 139 13.33 13.29 12.94
N CYS A 140 12.92 13.43 11.69
CA CYS A 140 13.10 12.41 10.66
C CYS A 140 14.48 12.47 10.00
N ILE A 141 15.17 11.33 9.93
CA ILE A 141 16.42 11.18 9.18
C ILE A 141 16.06 10.62 7.82
N ILE A 142 16.37 11.37 6.77
CA ILE A 142 15.99 11.06 5.39
C ILE A 142 17.25 10.83 4.56
N PHE A 143 17.31 9.70 3.88
CA PHE A 143 18.34 9.38 2.91
C PHE A 143 17.69 9.10 1.55
N GLY A 144 18.09 9.86 0.54
CA GLY A 144 17.42 9.89 -0.75
C GLY A 144 15.95 10.28 -0.60
N ASN A 145 15.06 9.34 -0.92
CA ASN A 145 13.61 9.48 -0.85
C ASN A 145 12.98 8.62 0.28
N THR A 146 13.78 8.18 1.24
CA THR A 146 13.38 7.25 2.31
C THR A 146 13.59 7.87 3.69
N VAL A 147 12.60 7.76 4.56
CA VAL A 147 12.78 8.00 6.01
C VAL A 147 13.41 6.75 6.61
N THR A 148 14.68 6.83 7.00
CA THR A 148 15.45 5.66 7.44
C THR A 148 15.40 5.46 8.95
N ALA A 149 15.32 6.56 9.71
CA ALA A 149 15.32 6.54 11.16
C ALA A 149 14.66 7.79 11.74
N LEU A 150 14.40 7.74 13.03
CA LEU A 150 13.89 8.86 13.82
C LEU A 150 14.90 9.20 14.90
N CYS A 151 15.07 10.48 15.16
CA CYS A 151 15.70 10.93 16.38
C CYS A 151 14.64 11.38 17.39
N THR A 152 14.71 10.80 18.59
CA THR A 152 13.76 11.02 19.69
C THR A 152 14.38 11.74 20.89
N ALA A 153 15.54 12.39 20.70
CA ALA A 153 16.27 13.05 21.77
C ALA A 153 15.44 14.14 22.47
N VAL A 154 15.14 13.96 23.75
CA VAL A 154 14.50 14.97 24.62
C VAL A 154 15.52 15.44 25.67
N PRO A 155 15.56 16.74 26.06
CA PRO A 155 15.07 17.94 25.39
C PRO A 155 16.19 18.73 24.68
N VAL A 156 17.46 18.32 24.80
CA VAL A 156 18.61 19.10 24.30
C VAL A 156 19.78 18.23 23.79
N ALA A 157 19.59 16.91 23.70
CA ALA A 157 20.64 16.06 23.14
C ALA A 157 20.64 16.22 21.61
N MET A 158 21.82 16.53 21.07
CA MET A 158 22.04 16.52 19.63
C MET A 158 21.87 15.08 19.14
N CYS A 159 21.16 14.93 18.04
CA CYS A 159 21.13 13.65 17.34
C CYS A 159 22.48 13.51 16.65
N ASP A 160 23.30 12.61 17.18
CA ASP A 160 24.63 12.32 16.64
C ASP A 160 24.56 10.96 15.92
N LEU A 161 24.60 10.99 14.58
CA LEU A 161 24.56 9.77 13.77
C LEU A 161 25.78 8.86 14.05
N SER A 162 26.88 9.40 14.58
CA SER A 162 28.08 8.62 14.88
C SER A 162 27.97 7.85 16.18
N LYS A 163 27.17 8.35 17.13
CA LYS A 163 27.00 7.70 18.44
C LYS A 163 25.82 6.75 18.48
N ASN A 164 24.90 6.84 17.51
CA ASN A 164 23.62 6.11 17.51
C ASN A 164 22.79 6.32 18.79
N GLU A 165 23.11 7.33 19.59
CA GLU A 165 22.36 7.68 20.79
C GLU A 165 21.10 8.43 20.36
N ASN A 166 19.93 7.97 20.82
CA ASN A 166 18.61 8.55 20.51
C ASN A 166 18.13 8.37 19.06
N ILE A 167 18.84 7.59 18.24
CA ILE A 167 18.39 7.18 16.91
C ILE A 167 17.65 5.87 17.06
N VAL A 168 16.37 5.90 16.69
CA VAL A 168 15.51 4.73 16.69
C VAL A 168 15.08 4.41 15.26
N THR A 169 14.88 3.13 14.98
CA THR A 169 14.27 2.69 13.73
C THR A 169 12.85 3.22 13.63
N VAL A 170 12.37 3.42 12.40
CA VAL A 170 10.96 3.79 12.15
C VAL A 170 10.05 2.72 12.78
N PRO A 171 9.15 3.10 13.71
CA PRO A 171 8.20 2.17 14.33
C PRO A 171 7.32 1.42 13.32
N SER A 172 6.97 0.17 13.62
CA SER A 172 6.28 -0.74 12.69
C SER A 172 4.89 -0.25 12.26
N ASN A 173 4.20 0.54 13.09
CA ASN A 173 2.93 1.19 12.76
C ASN A 173 3.03 2.14 11.56
N HIS A 174 4.19 2.77 11.33
CA HIS A 174 4.40 3.67 10.20
C HIS A 174 4.87 2.95 8.92
N ILE A 175 5.24 1.67 9.03
CA ILE A 175 5.67 0.79 7.92
C ILE A 175 4.77 -0.44 7.79
N SER A 176 3.51 -0.27 8.18
CA SER A 176 2.45 -1.27 8.05
C SER A 176 1.19 -0.58 7.53
N ILE A 177 0.59 -1.13 6.48
CA ILE A 177 -0.70 -0.69 5.98
C ILE A 177 -1.69 -1.80 6.29
N SER A 178 -2.79 -1.47 6.96
CA SER A 178 -3.91 -2.41 7.14
C SER A 178 -5.11 -1.94 6.33
N GLY A 179 -6.03 -2.83 6.01
CA GLY A 179 -7.19 -2.45 5.22
C GLY A 179 -8.20 -3.55 5.03
N ALA A 180 -9.24 -3.22 4.28
CA ALA A 180 -10.31 -4.13 3.93
C ALA A 180 -10.66 -3.98 2.44
N LEU A 181 -10.77 -5.12 1.76
CA LEU A 181 -11.35 -5.25 0.43
C LEU A 181 -12.82 -5.63 0.62
N LYS A 182 -13.73 -4.79 0.16
CA LYS A 182 -15.16 -5.01 0.24
C LYS A 182 -15.72 -5.16 -1.16
N THR A 183 -16.43 -6.24 -1.44
CA THR A 183 -17.06 -6.46 -2.74
C THR A 183 -18.54 -6.81 -2.59
N THR A 184 -19.35 -6.28 -3.51
CA THR A 184 -20.73 -6.72 -3.72
C THR A 184 -20.87 -7.65 -4.92
N ASN A 185 -19.77 -7.97 -5.61
CA ASN A 185 -19.80 -8.89 -6.73
C ASN A 185 -19.89 -10.35 -6.24
N ILE A 186 -20.86 -11.11 -6.73
CA ILE A 186 -21.10 -12.49 -6.27
C ILE A 186 -19.92 -13.44 -6.55
N VAL A 187 -19.20 -13.24 -7.66
CA VAL A 187 -18.05 -14.07 -8.02
C VAL A 187 -16.90 -13.80 -7.06
N MET A 188 -16.52 -12.53 -6.90
CA MET A 188 -15.43 -12.15 -6.00
C MET A 188 -15.74 -12.43 -4.53
N ALA A 189 -17.01 -12.31 -4.13
CA ALA A 189 -17.43 -12.59 -2.78
C ALA A 189 -17.19 -14.05 -2.36
N ASN A 190 -17.31 -14.97 -3.32
CA ASN A 190 -17.10 -16.40 -3.16
C ASN A 190 -15.63 -16.83 -3.33
N TRP A 191 -14.72 -15.90 -3.63
CA TRP A 191 -13.30 -16.23 -3.72
C TRP A 191 -12.74 -16.70 -2.37
N SER A 192 -11.90 -17.73 -2.44
CA SER A 192 -11.19 -18.24 -1.28
C SER A 192 -10.17 -17.22 -0.78
N ARG A 193 -9.72 -17.40 0.46
CA ARG A 193 -8.62 -16.62 1.03
C ARG A 193 -7.38 -16.64 0.13
N ASP A 194 -7.05 -17.80 -0.44
CA ASP A 194 -5.86 -17.96 -1.28
C ASP A 194 -5.96 -17.17 -2.60
N MET A 195 -7.17 -17.08 -3.17
CA MET A 195 -7.41 -16.25 -4.36
C MET A 195 -7.18 -14.77 -4.05
N TRP A 196 -7.74 -14.28 -2.94
CA TRP A 196 -7.51 -12.91 -2.48
C TRP A 196 -6.04 -12.66 -2.13
N GLN A 197 -5.40 -13.61 -1.45
CA GLN A 197 -3.97 -13.55 -1.12
C GLN A 197 -3.11 -13.44 -2.38
N ASN A 198 -3.45 -14.16 -3.44
CA ASN A 198 -2.74 -14.08 -4.72
C ASN A 198 -2.88 -12.69 -5.37
N VAL A 199 -4.09 -12.10 -5.35
CA VAL A 199 -4.32 -10.74 -5.86
C VAL A 199 -3.49 -9.72 -5.10
N VAL A 200 -3.58 -9.71 -3.76
CA VAL A 200 -2.83 -8.73 -2.96
C VAL A 200 -1.32 -8.95 -3.10
N ASN A 201 -0.83 -10.19 -3.14
CA ASN A 201 0.60 -10.47 -3.37
C ASN A 201 1.08 -9.96 -4.73
N ARG A 202 0.28 -10.12 -5.78
CA ARG A 202 0.61 -9.56 -7.10
C ARG A 202 0.62 -8.04 -7.08
N ALA A 203 -0.31 -7.42 -6.35
CA ALA A 203 -0.34 -5.98 -6.22
C ALA A 203 0.95 -5.47 -5.54
N ILE A 204 1.37 -6.10 -4.43
CA ILE A 204 2.63 -5.72 -3.79
C ILE A 204 3.85 -5.93 -4.70
N ARG A 205 3.87 -7.00 -5.50
CA ARG A 205 4.92 -7.21 -6.51
C ARG A 205 4.93 -6.14 -7.60
N MET A 206 3.76 -5.64 -8.01
CA MET A 206 3.67 -4.52 -8.94
C MET A 206 4.22 -3.23 -8.32
N LEU A 207 3.94 -2.96 -7.04
CA LEU A 207 4.58 -1.84 -6.33
C LEU A 207 6.10 -2.01 -6.25
N ALA A 208 6.56 -3.24 -5.99
CA ALA A 208 7.97 -3.59 -5.91
C ALA A 208 8.71 -3.58 -7.26
N SER A 209 8.02 -3.51 -8.40
CA SER A 209 8.62 -3.40 -9.75
C SER A 209 8.30 -2.08 -10.44
N GLY A 210 7.57 -1.20 -9.75
CA GLY A 210 7.13 0.09 -10.26
C GLY A 210 7.93 1.26 -9.69
N PRO A 211 7.36 2.47 -9.68
CA PRO A 211 8.02 3.68 -9.19
C PRO A 211 8.46 3.64 -7.71
N PHE A 212 7.97 2.66 -6.94
CA PHE A 212 8.27 2.47 -5.53
C PHE A 212 9.11 1.21 -5.26
N GLU A 213 9.79 0.66 -6.27
CA GLU A 213 10.59 -0.56 -6.20
C GLU A 213 11.50 -0.60 -4.96
N SER A 214 12.33 0.43 -4.78
CA SER A 214 13.30 0.52 -3.67
C SER A 214 12.64 0.50 -2.29
N HIS A 215 11.35 0.82 -2.21
CA HIS A 215 10.60 0.86 -0.96
C HIS A 215 9.82 -0.42 -0.68
N PHE A 216 9.30 -1.07 -1.72
CA PHE A 216 8.43 -2.25 -1.60
C PHE A 216 9.12 -3.58 -1.93
N PHE A 217 10.42 -3.60 -2.27
CA PHE A 217 11.14 -4.82 -2.64
C PHE A 217 11.00 -5.98 -1.65
N SER A 218 11.05 -5.70 -0.34
CA SER A 218 10.87 -6.69 0.74
C SER A 218 9.45 -6.75 1.29
N ALA A 219 8.53 -5.99 0.72
CA ALA A 219 7.16 -5.91 1.21
C ALA A 219 6.39 -7.20 0.89
N PHE A 220 5.52 -7.58 1.80
CA PHE A 220 4.59 -8.68 1.61
C PHE A 220 3.23 -8.34 2.20
N ALA A 221 2.21 -9.06 1.76
CA ALA A 221 0.87 -8.89 2.26
C ALA A 221 0.31 -10.19 2.86
N THR A 222 -0.60 -10.04 3.80
CA THR A 222 -1.38 -11.14 4.37
C THR A 222 -2.86 -10.79 4.30
N VAL A 223 -3.68 -11.77 3.92
CA VAL A 223 -5.15 -11.67 3.93
C VAL A 223 -5.69 -12.52 5.08
N SER A 224 -6.70 -12.04 5.79
CA SER A 224 -7.40 -12.73 6.89
C SER A 224 -8.91 -12.80 6.64
#